data_AF-W6QUI5-F1
#
_entry.id   AF-W6QUI5-F1
#
_cell.length_a   1.000
_cell.length_b   1.000
_cell.length_c   1.000
_cell.angle_alpha   90.00
_cell.angle_beta   90.00
_cell.angle_gamma   90.00
#
_symmetry.space_group_name_H-M   'P 1'
#
loop_
_entity.id
_entity.type
_entity.pdbx_description
1 polymer ?
#
loop_
_entity_poly.entity_id
_entity_poly.type
_entity_poly.pdbx_seq_one_letter_code
_entity_poly.pdbx_strand_id
1 'polypeptide(L)'
;MKRRRILTQPQEFSRFPAGMLFAVKAGMPVADALEQASNLLACVENLAVQIGDEANRGGDIFAIQYLAEMAKALVDASAGGVFDAEGGQ
;
A
#
# COMPACT_ATOMS: atom_id res chain seq x y z
N MET A 1 12.82 0.08 28.69
CA MET A 1 13.19 -0.52 27.39
C MET A 1 12.74 0.40 26.27
N LYS A 2 13.63 0.85 25.37
CA LYS A 2 13.25 1.61 24.18
C LYS A 2 12.74 0.63 23.12
N ARG A 3 11.48 0.71 22.69
CA ARG A 3 10.97 -0.10 21.57
C ARG A 3 11.73 0.30 20.30
N ARG A 4 12.34 -0.66 19.63
CA ARG A 4 12.93 -0.46 18.31
C ARG A 4 11.79 -0.09 17.35
N ARG A 5 11.87 1.08 16.72
CA ARG A 5 10.89 1.50 15.72
C ARG A 5 11.23 0.79 14.43
N ILE A 6 10.32 -0.06 13.96
CA ILE A 6 10.40 -0.66 12.63
C ILE A 6 9.86 0.39 11.65
N LEU A 7 10.67 0.69 10.63
CA LEU A 7 10.39 1.73 9.68
C LEU A 7 10.21 1.13 8.28
N THR A 8 9.36 1.74 7.47
CA THR A 8 9.16 1.36 6.07
C THR A 8 10.45 1.46 5.28
N GLN A 9 10.58 0.57 4.29
CA GLN A 9 11.58 0.64 3.23
C GLN A 9 11.00 1.32 1.99
N PRO A 10 11.84 1.83 1.07
CA PRO A 10 11.34 2.38 -0.18
C PRO A 10 10.72 1.26 -1.02
N GLN A 11 9.50 1.49 -1.52
CA GLN A 11 8.80 0.55 -2.38
C GLN A 11 8.18 1.26 -3.57
N GLU A 12 8.66 0.97 -4.77
CA GLU A 12 8.13 1.53 -6.01
C GLU A 12 6.82 0.84 -6.43
N PHE A 13 5.93 1.60 -7.08
CA PHE A 13 4.66 1.10 -7.61
C PHE A 13 4.14 1.99 -8.76
N SER A 14 2.99 1.61 -9.34
CA SER A 14 2.39 2.21 -10.52
C SER A 14 3.34 2.23 -11.71
N ARG A 15 3.33 1.11 -12.44
CA ARG A 15 4.19 0.89 -13.59
C ARG A 15 3.73 1.72 -14.78
N PHE A 16 4.65 2.50 -15.34
CA PHE A 16 4.51 3.24 -16.58
C PHE A 16 5.55 2.78 -17.61
N PRO A 17 5.39 3.11 -18.91
CA PRO A 17 6.35 2.70 -19.94
C PRO A 17 7.80 3.11 -19.67
N ALA A 18 8.02 4.23 -19.00
CA ALA A 18 9.35 4.77 -18.69
C ALA A 18 9.92 4.30 -17.34
N GLY A 19 9.16 3.57 -16.52
CA GLY A 19 9.56 3.16 -15.17
C GLY A 19 8.40 3.17 -14.17
N MET A 20 8.72 3.09 -12.88
CA MET A 20 7.75 3.25 -11.81
C MET A 20 7.52 4.74 -11.53
N LEU A 21 6.27 5.17 -11.43
CA LEU A 21 5.94 6.59 -11.27
C LEU A 21 5.93 7.04 -9.80
N PHE A 22 5.59 6.13 -8.89
CA PHE A 22 5.43 6.43 -7.48
C PHE A 22 6.23 5.49 -6.59
N ALA A 23 6.47 5.90 -5.35
CA ALA A 23 7.09 5.07 -4.34
C ALA A 23 6.59 5.41 -2.93
N VAL A 24 6.55 4.41 -2.06
CA VAL A 24 6.39 4.61 -0.62
C VAL A 24 7.68 5.18 -0.06
N LYS A 25 7.55 6.24 0.75
CA LYS A 25 8.69 6.87 1.42
C LYS A 25 9.22 5.96 2.54
N ALA A 26 10.54 5.79 2.56
CA ALA A 26 11.23 5.09 3.66
C ALA A 26 11.22 5.89 4.96
N GLY A 27 11.39 5.21 6.09
CA GLY A 27 11.58 5.85 7.40
C GLY A 27 10.28 6.21 8.14
N MET A 28 9.11 5.82 7.61
CA MET A 28 7.83 5.98 8.29
C MET A 28 7.58 4.80 9.24
N PRO A 29 6.92 4.98 10.40
CA PRO A 29 6.55 3.85 11.24
C PRO A 29 5.70 2.83 10.48
N VAL A 30 6.07 1.55 10.57
CA VAL A 30 5.35 0.46 9.88
C VAL A 30 3.88 0.38 10.31
N ALA A 31 3.58 0.64 11.59
CA ALA A 31 2.21 0.63 12.09
C ALA A 31 1.32 1.64 11.34
N ASP A 32 1.79 2.88 11.18
CA ASP A 32 1.07 3.94 10.49
C ASP A 32 0.89 3.60 8.99
N ALA A 33 1.91 2.99 8.37
CA ALA A 33 1.84 2.56 6.98
C ALA A 33 0.81 1.43 6.75
N LEU A 34 0.75 0.45 7.67
CA LEU A 34 -0.22 -0.64 7.63
C LEU A 34 -1.65 -0.18 7.94
N GLU A 35 -1.81 0.79 8.85
CA GLU A 35 -3.11 1.43 9.09
C GLU A 35 -3.62 2.10 7.81
N GLN A 36 -2.75 2.86 7.12
CA GLN A 36 -3.12 3.46 5.85
C GLN A 36 -3.43 2.41 4.77
N ALA A 37 -2.67 1.32 4.69
CA ALA A 37 -2.96 0.22 3.78
C ALA A 37 -4.34 -0.39 4.04
N SER A 38 -4.70 -0.59 5.31
CA SER A 38 -6.02 -1.08 5.73
C SER A 38 -7.15 -0.13 5.30
N ASN A 39 -6.97 1.18 5.48
CA ASN A 39 -7.95 2.18 5.05
C ASN A 39 -8.16 2.15 3.53
N LEU A 40 -7.08 2.04 2.75
CA LEU A 40 -7.15 1.93 1.29
C LEU A 40 -7.86 0.65 0.84
N LEU A 41 -7.60 -0.48 1.50
CA LEU A 41 -8.28 -1.74 1.22
C LEU A 41 -9.77 -1.69 1.54
N ALA A 42 -10.16 -1.02 2.64
CA ALA A 42 -11.58 -0.80 2.93
C ALA A 42 -12.27 0.03 1.83
N CYS A 43 -11.59 1.01 1.23
CA CYS A 43 -12.11 1.73 0.06
C CYS A 43 -12.25 0.81 -1.16
N VAL A 44 -11.26 -0.05 -1.42
CA VAL A 44 -11.31 -1.04 -2.51
C VAL A 44 -12.50 -1.98 -2.35
N GLU A 45 -12.72 -2.53 -1.16
CA GLU A 45 -13.83 -3.44 -0.86
C GLU A 45 -15.18 -2.76 -1.12
N ASN A 46 -15.36 -1.54 -0.63
CA ASN A 46 -16.59 -0.77 -0.82
C ASN A 46 -16.87 -0.48 -2.31
N LEU A 47 -15.84 -0.06 -3.06
CA LEU A 47 -15.98 0.22 -4.49
C LEU A 47 -16.26 -1.06 -5.30
N ALA A 48 -15.61 -2.18 -4.94
CA ALA A 48 -15.82 -3.46 -5.62
C ALA A 48 -17.27 -3.95 -5.48
N VAL A 49 -17.88 -3.79 -4.29
CA VAL A 49 -19.29 -4.10 -4.07
C VAL A 49 -20.20 -3.23 -4.95
N GLN A 50 -19.93 -1.92 -5.03
CA GLN A 50 -20.73 -0.99 -5.84
C GLN A 50 -20.67 -1.27 -7.35
N ILE A 51 -19.52 -1.76 -7.85
CA ILE A 51 -19.39 -2.18 -9.26
C ILE A 51 -20.19 -3.46 -9.53
N GLY A 52 -20.22 -4.40 -8.57
CA GLY A 52 -20.98 -5.65 -8.70
C GLY A 52 -22.50 -5.45 -8.73
N ASP A 53 -23.01 -4.38 -8.13
CA ASP A 53 -24.45 -4.09 -7.99
C ASP A 53 -25.08 -3.41 -9.23
N GLU A 54 -24.45 -3.50 -10.41
CA GLU A 54 -24.88 -2.94 -11.72
C GLU A 54 -25.12 -1.40 -11.77
N ALA A 55 -25.10 -0.71 -10.64
CA ALA A 55 -25.39 0.72 -10.52
C ALA A 55 -24.28 1.62 -11.07
N ASN A 56 -23.03 1.13 -11.15
CA ASN A 56 -21.90 1.95 -11.58
C ASN A 56 -21.19 1.42 -12.83
N ARG A 57 -21.27 2.21 -13.91
CA ARG A 57 -20.74 1.88 -15.23
C ARG A 57 -19.26 2.25 -15.34
N GLY A 58 -18.37 1.41 -14.80
CA GLY A 58 -16.97 1.29 -15.23
C GLY A 58 -16.00 2.42 -14.86
N GLY A 59 -16.44 3.53 -14.25
CA GLY A 59 -15.54 4.63 -13.84
C GLY A 59 -14.61 4.26 -12.68
N ASP A 60 -15.09 3.41 -11.77
CA ASP A 60 -14.42 3.19 -10.47
C ASP A 60 -13.39 2.06 -10.50
N ILE A 61 -13.31 1.29 -11.59
CA ILE A 61 -12.38 0.17 -11.69
C ILE A 61 -10.92 0.62 -11.67
N PHE A 62 -10.63 1.79 -12.26
CA PHE A 62 -9.29 2.37 -12.19
C PHE A 62 -8.98 2.89 -10.80
N ALA A 63 -9.96 3.44 -10.08
CA ALA A 63 -9.78 3.83 -8.69
C ALA A 63 -9.42 2.62 -7.82
N ILE A 64 -10.14 1.50 -7.99
CA ILE A 64 -9.82 0.23 -7.33
C ILE A 64 -8.39 -0.20 -7.63
N GLN A 65 -7.98 -0.19 -8.90
CA GLN A 65 -6.62 -0.59 -9.29
C GLN A 65 -5.56 0.28 -8.59
N TYR A 66 -5.69 1.60 -8.64
CA TYR A 66 -4.70 2.50 -8.02
C TYR A 66 -4.68 2.36 -6.49
N LEU A 67 -5.85 2.26 -5.85
CA LEU A 67 -5.94 2.07 -4.39
C LEU A 67 -5.32 0.74 -3.96
N ALA A 68 -5.55 -0.33 -4.71
CA ALA A 68 -4.96 -1.64 -4.46
C ALA A 68 -3.43 -1.62 -4.65
N GLU A 69 -2.92 -0.96 -5.69
CA GLU A 69 -1.48 -0.80 -5.89
C GLU A 69 -0.81 -0.03 -4.74
N MET A 70 -1.42 1.08 -4.30
CA MET A 70 -0.93 1.85 -3.17
C MET A 70 -0.93 1.05 -1.87
N ALA A 71 -2.02 0.32 -1.58
CA ALA A 71 -2.13 -0.52 -0.40
C ALA A 71 -1.07 -1.64 -0.41
N LYS A 72 -0.89 -2.30 -1.56
CA LYS A 72 0.14 -3.32 -1.73
C LYS A 72 1.54 -2.75 -1.51
N ALA A 73 1.84 -1.58 -2.09
CA ALA A 73 3.14 -0.95 -1.93
C ALA A 73 3.44 -0.62 -0.45
N LEU A 74 2.43 -0.19 0.32
CA LEU A 74 2.58 0.05 1.76
C LEU A 74 2.84 -1.24 2.54
N VAL A 75 2.18 -2.35 2.18
CA VAL A 75 2.43 -3.67 2.77
C VAL A 75 3.84 -4.16 2.46
N ASP A 76 4.26 -4.08 1.19
CA ASP A 76 5.59 -4.54 0.75
C ASP A 76 6.70 -3.68 1.40
N ALA A 77 6.54 -2.35 1.45
CA ALA A 77 7.42 -1.43 2.17
C ALA A 77 7.54 -1.75 3.66
N SER A 78 6.42 -2.14 4.27
CA SER A 78 6.34 -2.50 5.69
C SER A 78 7.01 -3.83 5.97
N ALA A 79 6.77 -4.83 5.13
CA ALA A 79 7.40 -6.14 5.20
C ALA A 79 8.92 -6.03 5.06
N GLY A 80 9.42 -5.25 4.09
CA GLY A 80 10.85 -4.95 3.95
C GLY A 80 11.45 -4.36 5.23
N GLY A 81 10.74 -3.42 5.87
CA GLY A 81 11.14 -2.85 7.15
C GLY A 81 11.26 -3.86 8.29
N VAL A 82 10.33 -4.82 8.35
CA VAL A 82 10.36 -5.91 9.33
C VAL A 82 11.54 -6.85 9.08
N PHE A 83 11.75 -7.27 7.84
CA PHE A 83 12.85 -8.19 7.49
C PHE A 83 14.23 -7.57 7.74
N ASP A 84 14.43 -6.28 7.44
CA ASP A 84 15.67 -5.60 7.76
C ASP A 84 15.89 -5.46 9.28
N ALA A 85 14.82 -5.32 10.05
CA ALA A 85 14.91 -5.29 11.50
C ALA A 85 15.35 -6.64 12.08
N GLU A 86 14.94 -7.76 11.46
CA GLU A 86 15.27 -9.12 11.86
C GLU A 86 16.65 -9.59 11.36
N GLY A 87 17.06 -9.17 10.15
CA GLY A 87 18.31 -9.57 9.50
C GLY A 87 19.56 -8.77 9.89
N GLY A 88 19.41 -7.66 10.63
CA GLY A 88 20.54 -6.91 11.20
C GLY A 88 21.12 -7.59 12.44
N GLN A 89 21.89 -8.68 12.23
CA GLN A 89 22.82 -9.28 13.20
C GLN A 89 24.27 -8.94 12.86
#